data_AF-A0A1S8CX43-F1
#
_entry.id   AF-A0A1S8CX43-F1
#
_cell.length_a   1.000
_cell.length_b   1.000
_cell.length_c   1.000
_cell.angle_alpha   90.00
_cell.angle_beta   90.00
_cell.angle_gamma   90.00
#
_symmetry.space_group_name_H-M   'P 1'
#
loop_
_entity.id
_entity.type
_entity.pdbx_description
1 polymer ?
#
loop_
_entity_poly.entity_id
_entity_poly.type
_entity_poly.pdbx_seq_one_letter_code
_entity_poly.pdbx_strand_id
1 'polypeptide(L)'
;MHALLITSPQQKISGQIPYLAIQKLITGQQARHLLVQAQLFNSSGARQLIDYRVRWLDTNGIQVDTYMPWQVFSVEARQSAVLKVVAPNMQARDFVLELKRHD
;
A
#
# COMPACT_ATOMS: atom_id res chain seq x y z
N MET A 1 15.44 -11.42 -8.25
CA MET A 1 14.23 -10.61 -7.98
C MET A 1 14.49 -9.21 -8.51
N HIS A 2 13.60 -8.67 -9.35
CA HIS A 2 13.67 -7.25 -9.74
C HIS A 2 12.58 -6.51 -8.96
N ALA A 3 12.99 -5.54 -8.14
CA ALA A 3 12.09 -4.60 -7.49
C ALA A 3 12.06 -3.31 -8.33
N LEU A 4 10.88 -2.73 -8.49
CA LEU A 4 10.66 -1.53 -9.28
C LEU A 4 10.12 -0.41 -8.38
N LEU A 5 10.77 0.75 -8.43
CA LEU A 5 10.26 1.94 -7.77
C LEU A 5 9.13 2.53 -8.61
N ILE A 6 7.99 2.80 -7.98
CA ILE A 6 6.88 3.51 -8.62
C ILE A 6 7.18 5.01 -8.57
N THR A 7 7.33 5.62 -9.75
CA THR A 7 7.68 7.04 -9.93
C THR A 7 6.47 7.98 -9.83
N SER A 8 5.25 7.45 -9.91
CA SER A 8 4.00 8.21 -9.74
C SER A 8 3.09 7.57 -8.66
N PRO A 9 3.49 7.56 -7.37
CA PRO A 9 2.74 6.91 -6.32
C PRO A 9 1.30 7.40 -6.20
N GLN A 10 1.04 8.68 -6.45
CA GLN A 10 -0.29 9.29 -6.30
C GLN A 10 -1.39 8.61 -7.14
N GLN A 11 -1.04 7.97 -8.25
CA GLN A 11 -2.00 7.21 -9.08
C GLN A 11 -2.35 5.83 -8.50
N LYS A 12 -1.53 5.34 -7.57
CA LYS A 12 -1.67 4.02 -6.92
C LYS A 12 -2.25 4.12 -5.52
N ILE A 13 -2.50 5.33 -5.01
CA ILE A 13 -2.98 5.57 -3.66
C ILE A 13 -4.35 6.23 -3.72
N SER A 14 -5.30 5.69 -2.97
CA SER A 14 -6.60 6.31 -2.73
C SER A 14 -6.74 6.67 -1.27
N GLY A 15 -7.21 7.89 -1.00
CA GLY A 15 -7.31 8.43 0.35
C GLY A 15 -6.08 9.22 0.78
N GLN A 16 -6.29 10.12 1.75
CA GLN A 16 -5.26 10.99 2.31
C GLN A 16 -5.37 10.98 3.83
N ILE A 17 -4.23 10.81 4.50
CA ILE A 17 -4.15 10.84 5.97
C ILE A 17 -3.30 12.04 6.38
N PRO A 18 -3.84 12.97 7.19
CA PRO A 18 -3.06 14.11 7.68
C PRO A 18 -1.77 13.65 8.38
N TYR A 19 -0.66 14.32 8.11
CA TYR A 19 0.67 14.03 8.66
C TYR A 19 1.27 12.67 8.29
N LEU A 20 0.63 11.90 7.41
CA LEU A 20 1.20 10.67 6.87
C LEU A 20 1.60 10.89 5.40
N ALA A 21 2.86 10.59 5.07
CA ALA A 21 3.36 10.67 3.70
C ALA A 21 3.88 9.30 3.25
N ILE A 22 3.58 8.92 2.01
CA ILE A 22 4.23 7.76 1.38
C ILE A 22 5.54 8.24 0.78
N GLN A 23 6.65 7.86 1.41
CA GLN A 23 8.00 8.25 1.00
C GLN A 23 8.51 7.41 -0.18
N LYS A 24 8.17 6.11 -0.19
CA LYS A 24 8.55 5.17 -1.23
C LYS A 24 7.44 4.18 -1.49
N LEU A 25 7.25 3.83 -2.75
CA LEU A 25 6.35 2.77 -3.19
C LEU A 25 7.11 1.87 -4.14
N ILE A 26 7.31 0.62 -3.75
CA ILE A 26 8.12 -0.37 -4.47
C ILE A 26 7.22 -1.56 -4.80
N THR A 27 7.32 -2.06 -6.02
CA THR A 27 6.77 -3.35 -6.39
C THR A 27 7.88 -4.37 -6.58
N GLY A 28 7.55 -5.65 -6.44
CA GLY A 28 8.45 -6.75 -6.70
C GLY A 28 7.66 -8.03 -6.96
N GLN A 29 8.33 -9.17 -6.81
CA GLN A 29 7.66 -10.47 -6.87
C GLN A 29 8.06 -11.33 -5.68
N GLN A 30 7.09 -12.02 -5.09
CA GLN A 30 7.29 -13.04 -4.08
C GLN A 30 6.56 -14.30 -4.51
N ALA A 31 7.29 -15.40 -4.75
CA ALA A 31 6.70 -16.65 -5.25
C ALA A 31 5.75 -16.45 -6.45
N ARG A 32 6.17 -15.63 -7.43
CA ARG A 32 5.41 -15.23 -8.65
C ARG A 32 4.17 -14.36 -8.42
N HIS A 33 3.84 -14.03 -7.18
CA HIS A 33 2.80 -13.07 -6.84
C HIS A 33 3.38 -11.65 -6.85
N LEU A 34 2.56 -10.68 -7.25
CA LEU A 34 2.91 -9.27 -7.13
C LEU A 34 3.12 -8.92 -5.65
N LEU A 35 4.27 -8.32 -5.34
CA LEU A 35 4.59 -7.79 -4.03
C LEU A 35 4.52 -6.27 -4.09
N VAL A 36 3.93 -5.64 -3.07
CA VAL A 36 3.91 -4.19 -2.89
C VAL A 36 4.50 -3.85 -1.52
N GLN A 37 5.39 -2.86 -1.49
CA GLN A 37 5.94 -2.25 -0.29
C GLN A 37 5.71 -0.74 -0.33
N ALA A 38 5.02 -0.21 0.68
CA ALA A 38 4.88 1.22 0.89
C ALA A 38 5.66 1.61 2.16
N GLN A 39 6.59 2.55 2.05
CA GLN A 39 7.22 3.19 3.19
C GLN A 39 6.41 4.44 3.54
N LEU A 40 5.75 4.41 4.70
CA LEU A 40 4.93 5.50 5.22
C LEU A 40 5.72 6.22 6.31
N PHE A 41 5.66 7.55 6.32
CA PHE A 41 6.28 8.41 7.32
C PHE A 41 5.23 9.24 8.02
N ASN A 42 5.24 9.20 9.35
CA ASN A 42 4.39 9.99 10.20
C ASN A 42 5.16 11.22 10.69
N SER A 43 4.78 12.41 10.22
CA SER A 43 5.41 13.67 10.63
C SER A 43 4.83 14.25 11.93
N SER A 44 3.77 13.67 12.48
CA SER A 44 3.14 14.15 13.71
C SER A 44 3.94 13.74 14.96
N GLY A 45 3.64 14.40 16.08
CA GLY A 45 4.20 14.08 17.40
C GLY A 45 3.54 12.91 18.12
N ALA A 46 2.55 12.25 17.50
CA ALA A 46 1.80 11.14 18.09
C ALA A 46 1.79 9.94 17.13
N ARG A 47 1.55 8.74 17.67
CA ARG A 47 1.31 7.54 16.85
C ARG A 47 0.06 7.74 15.99
N GLN A 48 0.14 7.33 14.73
CA GLN A 48 -1.02 7.29 13.83
C GLN A 48 -1.47 5.86 13.58
N LEU A 49 -2.77 5.64 13.69
CA LEU A 49 -3.45 4.42 13.24
C LEU A 49 -4.20 4.73 11.95
N ILE A 50 -4.05 3.83 10.98
CA ILE A 50 -4.76 3.89 9.70
C ILE A 50 -5.40 2.55 9.43
N ASP A 51 -6.51 2.58 8.71
CA ASP A 51 -7.02 1.40 8.04
C ASP A 51 -6.50 1.40 6.60
N TYR A 52 -6.06 0.24 6.14
CA TYR A 52 -5.63 0.04 4.76
C TYR A 52 -6.26 -1.20 4.14
N ARG A 53 -6.35 -1.21 2.81
CA ARG A 53 -6.59 -2.41 2.00
C ARG A 53 -5.98 -2.23 0.62
N VAL A 54 -5.88 -3.32 -0.14
CA VAL A 54 -5.39 -3.29 -1.52
C VAL A 54 -6.47 -3.79 -2.46
N ARG A 55 -6.74 -3.04 -3.52
CA ARG A 55 -7.44 -3.55 -4.69
C ARG A 55 -6.40 -4.11 -5.64
N TRP A 56 -6.48 -5.40 -5.92
CA TRP A 56 -5.61 -6.08 -6.88
C TRP A 56 -6.24 -6.03 -8.27
N LEU A 57 -5.47 -5.58 -9.26
CA LEU A 57 -5.94 -5.37 -10.62
C LEU A 57 -5.17 -6.24 -11.62
N ASP A 58 -5.78 -6.62 -12.73
CA ASP A 58 -5.10 -7.21 -13.88
C ASP A 58 -4.36 -6.15 -14.70
N THR A 59 -3.82 -6.54 -15.86
CA THR A 59 -3.13 -5.63 -16.79
C THR A 59 -4.04 -4.58 -17.42
N ASN A 60 -5.36 -4.77 -17.37
CA ASN A 60 -6.36 -3.86 -17.93
C ASN A 60 -6.94 -2.91 -16.86
N GLY A 61 -6.48 -3.02 -15.61
CA GLY A 61 -7.01 -2.24 -14.49
C GLY A 61 -8.31 -2.78 -13.90
N ILE A 62 -8.71 -4.01 -14.26
CA ILE A 62 -9.92 -4.67 -13.75
C ILE A 62 -9.56 -5.41 -12.46
N GLN A 63 -10.42 -5.30 -11.45
CA GLN A 63 -10.20 -5.97 -10.18
C GLN A 63 -10.28 -7.50 -10.34
N VAL A 64 -9.26 -8.22 -9.87
CA VAL A 64 -9.13 -9.69 -10.06
C VAL A 64 -9.58 -10.51 -8.86
N ASP A 65 -9.89 -9.86 -7.74
CA ASP A 65 -10.32 -10.53 -6.51
C ASP A 65 -11.40 -9.71 -5.80
N THR A 66 -12.06 -10.30 -4.82
CA THR A 66 -12.88 -9.57 -3.86
C THR A 66 -12.06 -8.52 -3.13
N TYR A 67 -12.75 -7.51 -2.58
CA TYR A 67 -12.08 -6.51 -1.77
C TYR A 67 -11.42 -7.16 -0.56
N MET A 68 -10.14 -6.86 -0.35
CA MET A 68 -9.49 -7.16 0.91
C MET A 68 -10.27 -6.48 2.07
N PRO A 69 -10.44 -7.16 3.21
CA PRO A 69 -10.95 -6.50 4.40
C PRO A 69 -9.98 -5.38 4.82
N TRP A 70 -10.54 -4.34 5.45
CA TRP A 70 -9.71 -3.29 6.05
C TRP A 70 -8.84 -3.89 7.16
N GLN A 71 -7.56 -3.53 7.16
CA GLN A 71 -6.59 -3.92 8.18
C GLN A 71 -6.03 -2.67 8.85
N VAL A 72 -5.77 -2.77 10.15
CA VAL A 72 -5.18 -1.67 10.93
C VAL A 72 -3.65 -1.70 10.77
N PHE A 73 -3.05 -0.54 10.56
CA PHE A 73 -1.60 -0.35 10.53
C PHE A 73 -1.21 0.86 11.38
N SER A 74 -0.11 0.74 12.13
CA SER A 74 0.40 1.80 13.00
C SER A 74 1.72 2.37 12.49
N VAL A 75 1.84 3.69 12.54
CA VAL A 75 3.11 4.41 12.27
C VAL A 75 3.42 5.29 13.47
N GLU A 76 4.54 5.01 14.14
CA GLU A 76 4.96 5.73 15.34
C GLU A 76 5.32 7.19 15.06
N ALA A 77 5.27 8.02 16.10
CA ALA A 77 5.54 9.45 16.02
C ALA A 77 6.93 9.73 15.43
N ARG A 78 7.00 10.60 14.41
CA ARG A 78 8.25 11.00 13.74
C ARG A 78 9.06 9.83 13.15
N GLN A 79 8.41 8.72 12.82
CA GLN A 79 9.07 7.53 12.28
C GLN A 79 8.50 7.10 10.93
N SER A 80 9.28 6.29 10.21
CA SER A 80 8.82 5.56 9.03
C SER A 80 8.52 4.10 9.39
N ALA A 81 7.47 3.54 8.79
CA ALA A 81 7.14 2.12 8.85
C ALA A 81 6.91 1.57 7.43
N VAL A 82 7.13 0.26 7.25
CA VAL A 82 6.97 -0.41 5.95
C VAL A 82 5.73 -1.30 5.99
N LEU A 83 4.76 -0.97 5.15
CA LEU A 83 3.60 -1.80 4.87
C LEU A 83 3.93 -2.71 3.70
N LYS A 84 3.83 -4.03 3.90
CA LYS A 84 4.15 -5.05 2.90
C LYS A 84 2.94 -5.93 2.65
N VAL A 85 2.54 -6.07 1.39
CA VAL A 85 1.39 -6.87 0.96
C VAL A 85 1.73 -7.67 -0.28
N VAL A 86 1.23 -8.90 -0.35
CA VAL A 86 1.43 -9.83 -1.47
C VAL A 86 0.07 -10.10 -2.08
N ALA A 87 -0.01 -10.08 -3.41
CA ALA A 87 -1.22 -10.40 -4.12
C ALA A 87 -1.70 -11.83 -3.82
N PRO A 88 -3.01 -12.04 -3.68
CA PRO A 88 -3.57 -13.35 -3.34
C PRO A 88 -3.44 -14.37 -4.48
N ASN A 89 -3.29 -13.90 -5.72
CA ASN A 89 -3.20 -14.75 -6.90
C ASN A 89 -2.30 -14.12 -7.99
N MET A 90 -1.92 -14.91 -8.99
CA MET A 90 -0.99 -14.50 -10.06
C MET A 90 -1.65 -13.66 -11.18
N GLN A 91 -2.98 -13.47 -11.14
CA GLN A 91 -3.68 -12.61 -12.09
C GLN A 91 -3.51 -11.12 -11.74
N ALA A 92 -3.21 -10.81 -10.47
CA ALA A 92 -2.88 -9.47 -10.03
C ALA A 92 -1.55 -9.01 -10.66
N ARG A 93 -1.64 -8.01 -11.55
CA ARG A 93 -0.50 -7.38 -12.21
C ARG A 93 -0.35 -5.90 -11.88
N ASP A 94 -1.36 -5.33 -11.24
CA ASP A 94 -1.36 -3.97 -10.75
C ASP A 94 -2.16 -3.86 -9.44
N PHE A 95 -2.15 -2.68 -8.81
CA PHE A 95 -2.81 -2.46 -7.53
C PHE A 95 -3.23 -1.00 -7.30
N VAL A 96 -4.16 -0.82 -6.38
CA VAL A 96 -4.40 0.46 -5.68
C VAL A 96 -4.39 0.20 -4.18
N LEU A 97 -3.52 0.91 -3.45
CA LEU A 97 -3.49 0.92 -1.99
C LEU A 97 -4.47 1.98 -1.49
N GLU A 98 -5.49 1.57 -0.77
CA GLU A 98 -6.52 2.45 -0.23
C GLU A 98 -6.27 2.65 1.25
N LEU A 99 -6.27 3.91 1.69
CA LEU A 99 -6.00 4.32 3.05
C LEU A 99 -7.18 5.16 3.58
N LYS A 100 -7.54 4.95 4.84
CA LYS A 100 -8.43 5.86 5.58
C LYS A 100 -7.99 5.97 7.03
N ARG A 101 -8.48 7.02 7.71
CA ARG A 101 -8.24 7.19 9.14
C ARG A 101 -8.86 6.01 9.90
N HIS A 102 -8.16 5.52 10.91
CA HIS A 102 -8.71 4.58 11.87
C HIS A 102 -9.49 5.39 12.92
N ASP A 103 -10.79 5.09 13.07
CA ASP A 103 -11.69 5.74 14.02
C ASP A 103 -12.05 4.79 15.18
#